data_AF-A0AA97IXB2-F1
#
_entry.id   AF-A0AA97IXB2-F1
#
_cell.length_a   1.000
_cell.length_b   1.000
_cell.length_c   1.000
_cell.angle_alpha   90.00
_cell.angle_beta   90.00
_cell.angle_gamma   90.00
#
_symmetry.space_group_name_H-M   'P 1'
#
loop_
_entity.id
_entity.type
_entity.pdbx_description
1 polymer ?
#
loop_
_entity_poly.entity_id
_entity_poly.type
_entity_poly.pdbx_seq_one_letter_code
_entity_poly.pdbx_strand_id
1 'polypeptide(L)'
;MAEPSPKRLKSGLPLCTIHRPGNKLVKQNFPLVVEEALCGVTSALLEVSYVFQLLGEIFDLSDMGLPNVSKFFWEQAKEERNAAEILIQYQHDRGGLYCTKVIQKPPNVYINGVTAALEVALVQWKMLTGYFEDLYALSIKTSDPHTASTIKKRFLAPKIQKIKLMGDLITNAHRLRSAQDGRGDLENYLIDRLQKELRIVPDLKAYYSPSMPLEKCAGIAKGMQLLPEELQQPNNNIKPKYSGLHCSPLSRGGKI
;
A
#
# COMPACT_ATOMS: atom_id res chain seq x y z
N MET A 1 -38.81 23.92 -1.64
CA MET A 1 -37.87 23.61 -0.54
C MET A 1 -36.68 22.93 -1.17
N ALA A 2 -35.56 23.65 -1.34
CA ALA A 2 -34.34 23.06 -1.88
C ALA A 2 -33.68 22.22 -0.78
N GLU A 3 -33.32 20.97 -1.09
CA GLU A 3 -32.53 20.15 -0.16
C GLU A 3 -31.20 20.85 0.16
N PRO A 4 -30.76 20.85 1.43
CA PRO A 4 -29.47 21.39 1.77
C PRO A 4 -28.38 20.50 1.16
N SER A 5 -27.65 21.04 0.19
CA SER A 5 -26.45 20.41 -0.37
C SER A 5 -25.52 20.00 0.77
N PRO A 6 -25.04 18.74 0.85
CA PRO A 6 -24.12 18.35 1.90
C PRO A 6 -22.84 19.18 1.74
N LYS A 7 -22.54 19.99 2.77
CA LYS A 7 -21.31 20.76 2.86
C LYS A 7 -20.15 19.81 2.59
N ARG A 8 -19.39 20.06 1.53
CA ARG A 8 -18.16 19.33 1.19
C ARG A 8 -17.31 19.32 2.46
N LEU A 9 -17.12 18.14 3.07
CA LEU A 9 -16.00 17.95 4.00
C LEU A 9 -14.77 18.41 3.22
N LYS A 10 -14.03 19.39 3.77
CA LYS A 10 -12.71 19.75 3.26
C LYS A 10 -11.79 18.56 3.54
N SER A 11 -11.93 17.49 2.76
CA SER A 11 -11.07 16.32 2.88
C SER A 11 -9.66 16.74 2.46
N GLY A 12 -8.70 16.60 3.36
CA GLY A 12 -7.27 16.82 3.06
C GLY A 12 -6.69 15.73 2.16
N LEU A 13 -7.51 14.76 1.76
CA LEU A 13 -7.17 13.63 0.91
C LEU A 13 -6.43 14.08 -0.37
N PRO A 14 -5.18 13.64 -0.58
CA PRO A 14 -4.45 13.95 -1.81
C PRO A 14 -5.11 13.24 -2.98
N LEU A 15 -5.41 14.00 -4.04
CA LEU A 15 -5.92 13.47 -5.30
C LEU A 15 -4.86 13.64 -6.40
N CYS A 16 -4.81 12.68 -7.32
CA CYS A 16 -4.01 12.79 -8.53
C CYS A 16 -4.87 13.30 -9.69
N THR A 17 -4.50 14.43 -10.29
CA THR A 17 -5.26 15.06 -11.38
C THR A 17 -4.93 14.51 -12.77
N ILE A 18 -4.03 13.53 -12.86
CA ILE A 18 -3.52 12.99 -14.13
C ILE A 18 -4.43 11.89 -14.68
N HIS A 19 -5.20 11.21 -13.81
CA HIS A 19 -6.04 10.10 -14.26
C HIS A 19 -7.11 10.58 -15.21
N ARG A 20 -7.34 9.76 -16.25
CA ARG A 20 -8.41 10.00 -17.22
C ARG A 20 -9.39 8.85 -17.20
N PRO A 21 -10.69 9.12 -17.40
CA PRO A 21 -11.65 8.06 -17.65
C PRO A 21 -11.23 7.31 -18.91
N GLY A 22 -11.09 5.99 -18.79
CA GLY A 22 -10.67 5.12 -19.87
C GLY A 22 -11.12 3.70 -19.57
N ASN A 23 -11.55 2.99 -20.60
CA ASN A 23 -12.02 1.62 -20.47
C ASN A 23 -10.81 0.68 -20.55
N LYS A 24 -10.49 -0.01 -19.45
CA LYS A 24 -9.48 -1.07 -19.43
C LYS A 24 -10.18 -2.41 -19.21
N LEU A 25 -9.66 -3.47 -19.80
CA LEU A 25 -10.28 -4.81 -19.80
C LEU A 25 -10.62 -5.33 -18.39
N VAL A 26 -9.78 -5.03 -17.39
CA VAL A 26 -9.93 -5.50 -16.01
C VAL A 26 -10.73 -4.52 -15.13
N LYS A 27 -10.96 -3.28 -15.58
CA LYS A 27 -11.54 -2.22 -14.75
C LYS A 27 -13.05 -2.44 -14.61
N GLN A 28 -13.48 -2.96 -13.45
CA GLN A 28 -14.89 -3.20 -13.12
C GLN A 28 -15.30 -2.43 -11.88
N ASN A 29 -16.34 -1.59 -12.01
CA ASN A 29 -16.90 -0.77 -10.92
C ASN A 29 -15.80 -0.10 -10.06
N PHE A 30 -14.86 0.57 -10.72
CA PHE A 30 -13.75 1.25 -10.07
C PHE A 30 -13.83 2.76 -10.35
N PRO A 31 -14.41 3.55 -9.42
CA PRO A 31 -14.66 4.96 -9.63
C PRO A 31 -13.36 5.75 -9.83
N LEU A 32 -13.38 6.70 -10.78
CA LEU A 32 -12.21 7.52 -11.10
C LEU A 32 -11.69 8.27 -9.87
N VAL A 33 -12.57 8.89 -9.09
CA VAL A 33 -12.18 9.66 -7.88
C VAL A 33 -11.48 8.78 -6.83
N VAL A 34 -11.85 7.50 -6.73
CA VAL A 34 -11.17 6.54 -5.85
C VAL A 34 -9.78 6.19 -6.39
N GLU A 35 -9.64 6.03 -7.72
CA GLU A 35 -8.34 5.83 -8.37
C GLU A 35 -7.40 7.03 -8.15
N GLU A 36 -7.91 8.24 -8.32
CA GLU A 36 -7.17 9.49 -8.09
C GLU A 36 -6.68 9.60 -6.63
N ALA A 37 -7.55 9.26 -5.68
CA ALA A 37 -7.24 9.26 -4.26
C ALA A 37 -6.23 8.17 -3.88
N LEU A 38 -6.39 6.95 -4.39
CA LEU A 38 -5.41 5.88 -4.20
C LEU A 38 -4.03 6.30 -4.68
N CYS A 39 -3.94 6.93 -5.86
CA CYS A 39 -2.66 7.41 -6.37
C CYS A 39 -2.06 8.53 -5.50
N GLY A 40 -2.88 9.44 -4.98
CA GLY A 40 -2.44 10.47 -4.05
C GLY A 40 -1.93 9.91 -2.73
N VAL A 41 -2.66 8.97 -2.13
CA VAL A 41 -2.26 8.31 -0.86
C VAL A 41 -1.01 7.47 -1.04
N THR A 42 -0.86 6.75 -2.15
CA THR A 42 0.37 6.03 -2.50
C THR A 42 1.57 6.98 -2.57
N SER A 43 1.40 8.17 -3.14
CA SER A 43 2.46 9.19 -3.18
C SER A 43 2.84 9.64 -1.77
N ALA A 44 1.84 9.89 -0.91
CA ALA A 44 2.06 10.29 0.48
C ALA A 44 2.79 9.21 1.30
N LEU A 45 2.52 7.92 1.08
CA LEU A 45 3.26 6.82 1.71
C LEU A 45 4.74 6.84 1.33
N LEU A 46 5.05 7.09 0.06
CA LEU A 46 6.43 7.17 -0.42
C LEU A 46 7.16 8.41 0.13
N GLU A 47 6.46 9.54 0.25
CA GLU A 47 7.00 10.74 0.91
C GLU A 47 7.32 10.47 2.38
N VAL A 48 6.39 9.84 3.13
CA VAL A 48 6.59 9.47 4.54
C VAL A 48 7.72 8.46 4.70
N SER A 49 7.83 7.50 3.79
CA SER A 49 8.96 6.56 3.74
C SER A 49 10.29 7.31 3.66
N TYR A 50 10.36 8.35 2.82
CA TYR A 50 11.58 9.14 2.70
C TYR A 50 11.87 10.00 3.94
N VAL A 51 10.82 10.54 4.59
CA VAL A 51 10.97 11.21 5.89
C VAL A 51 11.58 10.26 6.93
N PHE A 52 11.07 9.04 7.06
CA PHE A 52 11.62 8.08 8.02
C PHE A 52 13.04 7.64 7.67
N GLN A 53 13.37 7.50 6.39
CA GLN A 53 14.74 7.26 5.97
C GLN A 53 15.66 8.40 6.44
N LEU A 54 15.25 9.67 6.26
CA LEU A 54 16.02 10.81 6.74
C LEU A 54 16.22 10.78 8.26
N LEU A 55 15.19 10.39 9.03
CA LEU A 55 15.34 10.20 10.48
C LEU A 55 16.39 9.14 10.81
N GLY A 56 16.34 8.01 10.10
CA GLY A 56 17.34 6.94 10.21
C GLY A 56 18.76 7.46 9.98
N GLU A 57 18.98 8.19 8.90
CA GLU A 57 20.27 8.80 8.56
C GLU A 57 20.76 9.78 9.65
N ILE A 58 19.88 10.63 10.19
CA ILE A 58 20.24 11.61 11.23
C ILE A 58 20.76 10.92 12.50
N PHE A 59 20.11 9.84 12.95
CA PHE A 59 20.52 9.14 14.17
C PHE A 59 21.74 8.24 13.98
N ASP A 60 22.13 7.95 12.73
CA ASP A 60 23.35 7.22 12.37
C ASP A 60 24.60 8.12 12.31
N LEU A 61 24.41 9.45 12.26
CA LEU A 61 25.53 10.40 12.29
C LEU A 61 26.34 10.25 13.58
N SER A 62 27.65 10.45 13.48
CA SER A 62 28.60 10.34 14.60
C SER A 62 28.25 11.25 15.78
N ASP A 63 27.63 12.39 15.51
CA ASP A 63 27.26 13.39 16.51
C ASP A 63 26.05 12.97 17.35
N MET A 64 25.20 12.08 16.82
CA MET A 64 24.01 11.54 17.50
C MET A 64 24.29 10.14 18.07
N GLY A 65 24.82 9.23 17.25
CA GLY A 65 25.27 7.90 17.69
C GLY A 65 24.20 7.03 18.34
N LEU A 66 22.96 7.05 17.82
CA LEU A 66 21.81 6.27 18.34
C LEU A 66 21.40 5.17 17.34
N PRO A 67 22.18 4.08 17.24
CA PRO A 67 22.02 3.07 16.18
C PRO A 67 20.71 2.30 16.26
N ASN A 68 20.09 2.14 17.44
CA ASN A 68 18.81 1.44 17.55
C ASN A 68 17.66 2.33 17.10
N VAL A 69 17.72 3.62 17.40
CA VAL A 69 16.76 4.62 16.88
C VAL A 69 16.90 4.76 15.37
N SER A 70 18.13 4.82 14.85
CA SER A 70 18.41 4.79 13.42
C SER A 70 17.78 3.57 12.75
N LYS A 71 18.09 2.37 13.27
CA LYS A 71 17.54 1.11 12.76
C LYS A 71 16.01 1.08 12.78
N PHE A 72 15.39 1.55 13.86
CA PHE A 72 13.94 1.64 13.96
C PHE A 72 13.35 2.47 12.80
N PHE A 73 13.88 3.67 12.56
CA PHE A 73 13.36 4.52 11.49
C PHE A 73 13.63 3.97 10.08
N TRP A 74 14.75 3.29 9.86
CA TRP A 74 14.98 2.55 8.61
C TRP A 74 13.96 1.42 8.39
N GLU A 75 13.62 0.68 9.44
CA GLU A 75 12.57 -0.35 9.38
C GLU A 75 11.21 0.27 9.06
N GLN A 76 10.87 1.40 9.69
CA GLN A 76 9.63 2.13 9.39
C GLN A 76 9.60 2.66 7.96
N ALA A 77 10.71 3.21 7.46
CA ALA A 77 10.82 3.65 6.07
C ALA A 77 10.52 2.52 5.08
N LYS A 78 11.09 1.32 5.34
CA LYS A 78 10.85 0.12 4.54
C LYS A 78 9.39 -0.33 4.58
N GLU A 79 8.75 -0.30 5.75
CA GLU A 79 7.34 -0.66 5.89
C GLU A 79 6.41 0.28 5.11
N GLU A 80 6.64 1.59 5.18
CA GLU A 80 5.82 2.57 4.43
C GLU A 80 6.03 2.45 2.92
N ARG A 81 7.26 2.13 2.47
CA ARG A 81 7.54 1.83 1.07
C ARG A 81 6.80 0.58 0.60
N ASN A 82 6.83 -0.50 1.38
CA ASN A 82 6.10 -1.73 1.07
C ASN A 82 4.58 -1.48 1.04
N ALA A 83 4.05 -0.68 1.96
CA ALA A 83 2.64 -0.28 1.93
C ALA A 83 2.27 0.45 0.63
N ALA A 84 3.14 1.32 0.12
CA ALA A 84 2.94 1.98 -1.18
C ALA A 84 2.96 0.97 -2.34
N GLU A 85 3.93 0.05 -2.36
CA GLU A 85 4.02 -1.00 -3.39
C GLU A 85 2.77 -1.89 -3.42
N ILE A 86 2.21 -2.23 -2.25
CA ILE A 86 0.96 -2.99 -2.15
C ILE A 86 -0.23 -2.19 -2.71
N LEU A 87 -0.31 -0.88 -2.46
CA LEU A 87 -1.36 -0.05 -3.06
C LEU A 87 -1.21 0.08 -4.58
N ILE A 88 0.02 0.17 -5.09
CA ILE A 88 0.29 0.18 -6.55
C ILE A 88 -0.20 -1.13 -7.18
N GLN A 89 0.16 -2.27 -6.58
CA GLN A 89 -0.31 -3.58 -7.04
C GLN A 89 -1.83 -3.67 -6.99
N TYR A 90 -2.44 -3.29 -5.87
CA TYR A 90 -3.90 -3.24 -5.72
C TYR A 90 -4.57 -2.38 -6.79
N GLN A 91 -3.98 -1.22 -7.11
CA GLN A 91 -4.50 -0.33 -8.14
C GLN A 91 -4.42 -0.97 -9.52
N HIS A 92 -3.33 -1.68 -9.85
CA HIS A 92 -3.20 -2.44 -11.09
C HIS A 92 -4.22 -3.58 -11.18
N ASP A 93 -4.42 -4.33 -10.10
CA ASP A 93 -5.40 -5.44 -10.03
C ASP A 93 -6.83 -4.94 -10.27
N ARG A 94 -7.15 -3.71 -9.86
CA ARG A 94 -8.45 -3.05 -10.12
C ARG A 94 -8.56 -2.43 -11.52
N GLY A 95 -7.55 -2.58 -12.37
CA GLY A 95 -7.49 -1.94 -13.69
C GLY A 95 -7.17 -0.45 -13.64
N GLY A 96 -6.69 0.07 -12.51
CA GLY A 96 -6.13 1.40 -12.36
C GLY A 96 -4.68 1.51 -12.83
N LEU A 97 -4.09 2.69 -12.69
CA LEU A 97 -2.66 2.93 -12.87
C LEU A 97 -2.16 3.83 -11.75
N TYR A 98 -0.95 3.61 -11.27
CA TYR A 98 -0.27 4.61 -10.45
C TYR A 98 0.41 5.65 -11.34
N CYS A 99 0.08 6.92 -11.17
CA CYS A 99 0.79 8.01 -11.85
C CYS A 99 2.05 8.34 -11.04
N THR A 100 3.22 7.92 -11.53
CA THR A 100 4.49 8.24 -10.91
C THR A 100 4.64 9.74 -10.70
N LYS A 101 4.83 10.16 -9.45
CA LYS A 101 5.16 11.54 -9.07
C LYS A 101 6.63 11.64 -8.68
N VAL A 102 7.20 12.82 -8.89
CA VAL A 102 8.52 13.16 -8.36
C VAL A 102 8.40 13.31 -6.85
N ILE A 103 9.03 12.43 -6.09
CA ILE A 103 9.12 12.52 -4.64
C ILE A 103 10.36 13.33 -4.33
N GLN A 104 10.17 14.49 -3.71
CA GLN A 104 11.29 15.35 -3.32
C GLN A 104 11.85 14.91 -1.98
N LYS A 105 13.14 15.18 -1.78
CA LYS A 105 13.74 15.09 -0.45
C LYS A 105 12.99 16.05 0.47
N PRO A 106 12.55 15.59 1.66
CA PRO A 106 12.00 16.50 2.66
C PRO A 106 12.98 17.64 2.90
N PRO A 107 12.51 18.89 3.08
CA PRO A 107 13.41 19.97 3.47
C PRO A 107 14.19 19.56 4.72
N ASN A 108 15.45 19.99 4.84
CA ASN A 108 16.30 19.62 5.99
C ASN A 108 15.57 20.00 7.29
N VAL A 109 15.00 19.00 7.96
CA VAL A 109 14.38 19.17 9.27
C VAL A 109 15.50 19.07 10.28
N TYR A 110 15.73 20.16 11.02
CA TYR A 110 16.63 20.10 12.16
C TYR A 110 15.94 19.31 13.27
N ILE A 111 16.47 18.12 13.57
CA ILE A 111 15.92 17.22 14.58
C ILE A 111 16.96 17.04 15.66
N ASN A 112 16.63 17.49 16.86
CA ASN A 112 17.52 17.43 18.01
C ASN A 112 16.91 16.50 19.07
N GLY A 113 17.39 15.25 19.08
CA GLY A 113 16.99 14.23 20.03
C GLY A 113 15.83 13.33 19.57
N VAL A 114 15.62 12.24 20.31
CA VAL A 114 14.69 11.18 19.96
C VAL A 114 13.23 11.66 20.05
N THR A 115 12.89 12.46 21.06
CA THR A 115 11.52 12.96 21.29
C THR A 115 11.00 13.76 20.09
N ALA A 116 11.81 14.66 19.55
CA ALA A 116 11.45 15.45 18.36
C ALA A 116 11.20 14.55 17.14
N ALA A 117 12.01 13.50 16.95
CA ALA A 117 11.81 12.54 15.87
C ALA A 117 10.53 11.72 16.05
N LEU A 118 10.22 11.29 17.28
CA LEU A 118 8.98 10.58 17.60
C LEU A 118 7.74 11.46 17.35
N GLU A 119 7.80 12.75 17.67
CA GLU A 119 6.74 13.71 17.38
C GLU A 119 6.52 13.87 15.87
N VAL A 120 7.60 13.98 15.09
CA VAL A 120 7.52 13.98 13.62
C VAL A 120 6.83 12.71 13.13
N ALA A 121 7.23 11.54 13.63
CA ALA A 121 6.63 10.28 13.21
C ALA A 121 5.15 10.15 13.59
N LEU A 122 4.77 10.62 14.78
CA LEU A 122 3.38 10.67 15.22
C LEU A 122 2.53 11.53 14.28
N VAL A 123 3.03 12.70 13.86
CA VAL A 123 2.34 13.57 12.90
C VAL A 123 2.16 12.87 11.55
N GLN A 124 3.21 12.23 11.04
CA GLN A 124 3.14 11.51 9.75
C GLN A 124 2.11 10.37 9.78
N TRP A 125 2.08 9.54 10.83
CA TRP A 125 1.10 8.46 10.91
C TRP A 125 -0.32 8.94 11.16
N LYS A 126 -0.53 10.01 11.93
CA LYS A 126 -1.86 10.63 12.06
C LYS A 126 -2.36 11.16 10.71
N MET A 127 -1.50 11.84 9.95
CA MET A 127 -1.83 12.31 8.61
C MET A 127 -2.21 11.15 7.68
N LEU A 128 -1.37 10.11 7.59
CA LEU A 128 -1.67 8.93 6.76
C LEU A 128 -2.97 8.24 7.19
N THR A 129 -3.23 8.14 8.49
CA THR A 129 -4.48 7.56 9.02
C THR A 129 -5.67 8.38 8.56
N GLY A 130 -5.62 9.72 8.69
CA GLY A 130 -6.67 10.61 8.19
C GLY A 130 -6.92 10.44 6.69
N TYR A 131 -5.86 10.29 5.88
CA TYR A 131 -6.02 10.00 4.44
C TYR A 131 -6.68 8.64 4.19
N PHE A 132 -6.34 7.60 4.94
CA PHE A 132 -7.00 6.30 4.81
C PHE A 132 -8.47 6.33 5.27
N GLU A 133 -8.80 7.10 6.30
CA GLU A 133 -10.19 7.30 6.75
C GLU A 133 -11.02 8.05 5.70
N ASP A 134 -10.46 9.12 5.13
CA ASP A 134 -11.08 9.87 4.04
C ASP A 134 -11.26 9.01 2.79
N LEU A 135 -10.27 8.20 2.42
CA LEU A 135 -10.35 7.26 1.29
C LEU A 135 -11.39 6.16 1.55
N TYR A 136 -11.49 5.66 2.78
CA TYR A 136 -12.51 4.70 3.18
C TYR A 136 -13.91 5.31 3.03
N ALA A 137 -14.13 6.51 3.56
CA ALA A 137 -15.40 7.22 3.46
C ALA A 137 -15.77 7.54 2.00
N LEU A 138 -14.79 7.96 1.18
CA LEU A 138 -14.95 8.18 -0.24
C LEU A 138 -15.39 6.89 -0.95
N SER A 139 -14.74 5.76 -0.66
CA SER A 139 -15.04 4.47 -1.27
C SER A 139 -16.47 4.01 -0.96
N ILE A 140 -16.94 4.20 0.28
CA ILE A 140 -18.33 3.91 0.65
C ILE A 140 -19.29 4.82 -0.12
N LYS A 141 -19.00 6.13 -0.17
CA LYS A 141 -19.84 7.13 -0.85
C LYS A 141 -19.96 6.86 -2.36
N THR A 142 -18.90 6.37 -3.00
CA THR A 142 -18.89 6.04 -4.43
C THR A 142 -19.25 4.58 -4.72
N SER A 143 -19.77 3.85 -3.73
CA SER A 143 -20.18 2.43 -3.88
C SER A 143 -19.06 1.51 -4.38
N ASP A 144 -17.83 1.69 -3.87
CA ASP A 144 -16.68 0.80 -4.07
C ASP A 144 -16.39 -0.02 -2.79
N PRO A 145 -17.13 -1.11 -2.54
CA PRO A 145 -17.00 -1.90 -1.31
C PRO A 145 -15.65 -2.62 -1.21
N HIS A 146 -15.01 -2.93 -2.35
CA HIS A 146 -13.73 -3.62 -2.35
C HIS A 146 -12.61 -2.71 -1.86
N THR A 147 -12.56 -1.45 -2.32
CA THR A 147 -11.59 -0.48 -1.80
C THR A 147 -11.84 -0.20 -0.31
N ALA A 148 -13.10 0.01 0.08
CA ALA A 148 -13.45 0.24 1.48
C ALA A 148 -12.98 -0.91 2.40
N SER A 149 -13.22 -2.16 2.00
CA SER A 149 -12.77 -3.35 2.75
C SER A 149 -11.24 -3.43 2.84
N THR A 150 -10.54 -3.24 1.72
CA THR A 150 -9.07 -3.30 1.68
C THR A 150 -8.44 -2.24 2.58
N ILE A 151 -8.87 -0.98 2.47
CA ILE A 151 -8.31 0.13 3.27
C ILE A 151 -8.52 -0.10 4.76
N LYS A 152 -9.74 -0.51 5.16
CA LYS A 152 -10.05 -0.78 6.58
C LYS A 152 -9.20 -1.90 7.17
N LYS A 153 -9.07 -3.03 6.46
CA LYS A 153 -8.40 -4.22 6.99
C LYS A 153 -6.88 -4.12 6.95
N ARG A 154 -6.32 -3.60 5.85
CA ARG A 154 -4.88 -3.66 5.59
C ARG A 154 -4.10 -2.43 6.04
N PHE A 155 -4.74 -1.25 6.08
CA PHE A 155 -4.01 0.00 6.27
C PHE A 155 -4.39 0.72 7.56
N LEU A 156 -5.68 0.84 7.90
CA LEU A 156 -6.09 1.58 9.11
C LEU A 156 -5.61 0.92 10.42
N ALA A 157 -5.90 -0.37 10.62
CA ALA A 157 -5.57 -1.04 11.89
C ALA A 157 -4.06 -0.98 12.24
N PRO A 158 -3.13 -1.22 11.28
CA PRO A 158 -1.70 -1.03 11.54
C PRO A 158 -1.31 0.39 11.94
N LYS A 159 -1.88 1.42 11.30
CA LYS A 159 -1.50 2.81 11.63
C LYS A 159 -1.96 3.23 13.03
N ILE A 160 -3.12 2.77 13.48
CA ILE A 160 -3.60 3.04 14.85
C ILE A 160 -2.64 2.47 15.90
N GLN A 161 -2.10 1.27 15.67
CA GLN A 161 -1.11 0.67 16.56
C GLN A 161 0.18 1.49 16.61
N LYS A 162 0.66 1.97 15.45
CA LYS A 162 1.85 2.85 15.39
C LYS A 162 1.62 4.19 16.11
N ILE A 163 0.45 4.80 15.96
CA ILE A 163 0.08 6.04 16.67
C ILE A 163 0.10 5.83 18.18
N LYS A 164 -0.46 4.71 18.66
CA LYS A 164 -0.45 4.36 20.08
C LYS A 164 0.98 4.17 20.59
N LEU A 165 1.79 3.40 19.87
CA LEU A 165 3.20 3.18 20.22
C LEU A 165 3.97 4.51 20.33
N MET A 166 3.81 5.42 19.37
CA MET A 166 4.47 6.73 19.44
C MET A 166 4.02 7.55 20.63
N GLY A 167 2.72 7.59 20.92
CA GLY A 167 2.20 8.30 22.09
C GLY A 167 2.80 7.78 23.41
N ASP A 168 2.97 6.47 23.52
CA ASP A 168 3.57 5.83 24.70
C ASP A 168 5.07 6.15 24.81
N LEU A 169 5.81 6.07 23.70
CA LEU A 169 7.23 6.41 23.68
C LEU A 169 7.48 7.89 24.02
N ILE A 170 6.69 8.81 23.46
CA ILE A 170 6.79 10.25 23.76
C ILE A 170 6.49 10.50 25.25
N THR A 171 5.45 9.85 25.80
CA THR A 171 5.12 9.97 27.22
C THR A 171 6.26 9.49 28.11
N ASN A 172 6.90 8.37 27.75
CA ASN A 172 8.05 7.83 28.48
C ASN A 172 9.28 8.73 28.36
N ALA A 173 9.52 9.30 27.18
CA ALA A 173 10.60 10.25 26.92
C ALA A 173 10.48 11.48 27.84
N HIS A 174 9.28 12.09 27.90
CA HIS A 174 9.02 13.20 28.81
C HIS A 174 9.20 12.85 30.30
N ARG A 175 8.82 11.63 30.72
CA ARG A 175 9.05 11.18 32.12
C ARG A 175 10.53 11.08 32.45
N LEU A 176 11.34 10.57 31.53
CA LEU A 176 12.79 10.48 31.70
C LEU A 176 13.46 11.85 31.73
N ARG A 177 12.98 12.80 30.89
CA ARG A 177 13.46 14.19 30.89
C ARG A 177 13.19 14.90 32.22
N SER A 178 11.97 14.78 32.74
CA SER A 178 11.58 15.43 34.00
C SER A 178 12.31 14.87 35.24
N ALA A 179 12.87 13.67 35.15
CA ALA A 179 13.66 13.06 36.21
C ALA A 179 15.15 13.49 36.20
N GLN A 180 15.57 14.32 35.25
CA GLN A 180 16.95 14.76 35.06
C GLN A 180 17.02 16.29 35.11
N ASP A 181 18.14 16.85 35.60
CA ASP A 181 18.40 18.31 35.72
C ASP A 181 18.60 19.02 34.35
N GLY A 182 17.88 18.62 33.31
CA GLY A 182 17.80 19.31 32.03
C GLY A 182 18.80 18.86 30.95
N ARG A 183 19.70 17.89 31.19
CA ARG A 183 20.54 17.29 30.14
C ARG A 183 19.82 16.10 29.48
N GLY A 184 19.17 16.31 28.34
CA GLY A 184 18.43 15.29 27.59
C GLY A 184 19.24 14.11 27.01
N ASP A 185 20.56 14.06 27.24
CA ASP A 185 21.44 13.01 26.69
C ASP A 185 21.14 11.63 27.28
N LEU A 186 20.80 11.56 28.57
CA LEU A 186 20.49 10.28 29.22
C LEU A 186 19.07 9.79 28.87
N GLU A 187 18.11 10.69 28.62
CA GLU A 187 16.81 10.34 28.02
C GLU A 187 17.02 9.62 26.68
N ASN A 188 17.76 10.24 25.77
CA ASN A 188 18.03 9.70 24.44
C ASN A 188 18.74 8.34 24.51
N TYR A 189 19.77 8.22 25.36
CA TYR A 189 20.51 6.98 25.54
C TYR A 189 19.65 5.84 26.10
N LEU A 190 18.81 6.12 27.10
CA LEU A 190 17.93 5.11 27.69
C LEU A 190 16.87 4.64 26.70
N ILE A 191 16.28 5.54 25.91
CA ILE A 191 15.31 5.15 24.87
C ILE A 191 15.98 4.27 23.81
N ASP A 192 17.20 4.62 23.36
CA ASP A 192 17.94 3.81 22.39
C ASP A 192 18.25 2.41 22.95
N ARG A 193 18.67 2.31 24.22
CA ARG A 193 19.02 1.04 24.86
C ARG A 193 17.81 0.18 25.22
N LEU A 194 16.64 0.77 25.43
CA LEU A 194 15.39 0.05 25.77
C LEU A 194 14.70 -0.58 24.55
N GLN A 195 15.50 -1.08 23.60
CA GLN A 195 15.12 -1.68 22.31
C GLN A 195 13.97 -2.72 22.37
N LYS A 196 13.63 -3.29 23.53
CA LYS A 196 12.45 -4.15 23.71
C LYS A 196 11.12 -3.40 23.51
N GLU A 197 11.05 -2.11 23.82
CA GLU A 197 9.83 -1.29 23.64
C GLU A 197 9.63 -0.85 22.19
N LEU A 198 10.71 -0.71 21.40
CA LEU A 198 10.64 -0.42 19.96
C LEU A 198 10.23 -1.65 19.12
N ARG A 199 10.27 -2.86 19.70
CA ARG A 199 9.89 -4.12 19.05
C ARG A 199 8.41 -4.44 19.13
N ILE A 200 7.55 -3.54 19.62
CA ILE A 200 6.10 -3.74 19.61
C ILE A 200 5.55 -3.37 18.23
N VAL A 201 5.94 -4.14 17.23
CA VAL A 201 5.18 -4.27 16.00
C VAL A 201 4.84 -5.75 15.93
N PRO A 202 3.63 -6.18 16.37
CA PRO A 202 3.22 -7.57 16.21
C PRO A 202 3.35 -7.92 14.72
N ASP A 203 3.91 -9.09 14.44
CA ASP A 203 4.32 -9.58 13.11
C ASP A 203 3.39 -9.13 11.98
N LEU A 204 3.67 -7.92 11.45
CA LEU A 204 2.80 -7.23 10.50
C LEU A 204 2.93 -7.83 9.09
N LYS A 205 3.83 -8.81 8.92
CA LYS A 205 3.91 -9.67 7.73
C LYS A 205 2.59 -10.39 7.44
N ALA A 206 1.77 -10.66 8.46
CA ALA A 206 0.44 -11.26 8.27
C ALA A 206 -0.55 -10.31 7.55
N TYR A 207 -0.43 -9.00 7.74
CA TYR A 207 -1.35 -8.00 7.16
C TYR A 207 -0.95 -7.52 5.77
N TYR A 208 0.35 -7.52 5.47
CA TYR A 208 0.92 -7.06 4.20
C TYR A 208 1.29 -8.19 3.22
N SER A 209 1.06 -9.46 3.56
CA SER A 209 1.23 -10.57 2.60
C SER A 209 0.43 -10.30 1.32
N PRO A 210 0.96 -10.55 0.11
CA PRO A 210 0.15 -10.52 -1.11
C PRO A 210 -1.04 -11.45 -0.93
N SER A 211 -2.24 -11.01 -1.32
CA SER A 211 -3.33 -11.98 -1.47
C SER A 211 -2.85 -13.08 -2.39
N MET A 212 -2.91 -14.32 -1.91
CA MET A 212 -2.66 -15.53 -2.69
C MET A 212 -3.33 -15.42 -4.07
N PRO A 213 -2.67 -15.80 -5.17
CA PRO A 213 -3.40 -16.09 -6.40
C PRO A 213 -4.46 -17.14 -6.09
N LEU A 214 -5.67 -16.96 -6.63
CA LEU A 214 -6.71 -17.99 -6.71
C LEU A 214 -6.07 -19.37 -6.83
N GLU A 215 -6.36 -20.25 -5.87
CA GLU A 215 -5.95 -21.65 -5.92
C GLU A 215 -6.23 -22.18 -7.32
N LYS A 216 -5.19 -22.67 -8.00
CA LYS A 216 -5.37 -23.43 -9.22
C LYS A 216 -6.32 -24.58 -8.88
N CYS A 217 -7.51 -24.59 -9.46
CA CYS A 217 -8.34 -25.78 -9.49
C CYS A 217 -7.53 -26.89 -10.18
N ALA A 218 -6.80 -27.67 -9.39
CA ALA A 218 -6.22 -28.93 -9.81
C ALA A 218 -7.39 -29.91 -9.92
N GLY A 219 -8.02 -29.93 -11.10
CA GLY A 219 -8.91 -31.02 -11.48
C GLY A 219 -8.09 -32.29 -11.51
N ILE A 220 -8.26 -33.13 -10.48
CA ILE A 220 -7.76 -34.50 -10.48
C ILE A 220 -8.59 -35.25 -11.53
N ALA A 221 -8.03 -35.39 -12.72
CA ALA A 221 -8.44 -36.40 -13.67
C ALA A 221 -8.03 -37.77 -13.08
N LYS A 222 -8.95 -38.43 -12.39
CA LYS A 222 -8.84 -39.87 -12.10
C LYS A 222 -9.62 -40.63 -13.17
N GLY A 223 -8.87 -41.38 -13.97
CA GLY A 223 -9.40 -42.26 -14.99
C GLY A 223 -10.30 -43.33 -14.41
N MET A 224 -11.36 -43.66 -15.16
CA MET A 224 -12.11 -44.90 -15.02
C MET A 224 -11.97 -45.69 -16.32
N GLN A 225 -11.66 -46.97 -16.15
CA GLN A 225 -11.31 -47.97 -17.16
C GLN A 225 -12.51 -48.36 -18.05
N LEU A 226 -12.22 -48.72 -19.31
CA LEU A 226 -13.06 -49.48 -20.26
C LEU A 226 -13.26 -50.93 -19.74
N LEU A 227 -14.25 -51.79 -20.07
CA LEU A 227 -15.26 -52.10 -21.14
C LEU A 227 -16.25 -53.15 -20.48
N PRO A 228 -17.25 -53.85 -21.12
CA PRO A 228 -17.82 -53.79 -22.48
C PRO A 228 -19.37 -53.89 -22.65
N GLU A 229 -19.84 -53.62 -23.89
CA GLU A 229 -21.02 -54.16 -24.65
C GLU A 229 -22.44 -54.10 -24.03
N GLU A 230 -23.55 -53.72 -24.69
CA GLU A 230 -24.08 -54.01 -26.04
C GLU A 230 -25.36 -53.15 -26.31
N LEU A 231 -25.89 -53.22 -27.54
CA LEU A 231 -27.23 -52.80 -28.05
C LEU A 231 -27.43 -51.43 -28.76
N GLN A 232 -27.17 -51.50 -30.08
CA GLN A 232 -28.07 -51.17 -31.21
C GLN A 232 -28.30 -49.70 -31.68
N GLN A 233 -27.82 -49.49 -32.91
CA GLN A 233 -28.08 -48.44 -33.94
C GLN A 233 -29.57 -48.26 -34.33
N PRO A 234 -30.02 -47.20 -35.08
CA PRO A 234 -29.33 -46.65 -36.26
C PRO A 234 -29.44 -45.15 -36.63
N ASN A 235 -28.48 -44.77 -37.50
CA ASN A 235 -28.42 -43.73 -38.55
C ASN A 235 -29.21 -42.41 -38.46
N ASN A 236 -28.50 -41.29 -38.66
CA ASN A 236 -28.53 -40.58 -39.94
C ASN A 236 -27.38 -39.56 -40.11
N ASN A 237 -26.85 -39.53 -41.33
CA ASN A 237 -25.73 -38.73 -41.84
C ASN A 237 -25.95 -37.22 -41.75
N ILE A 238 -24.88 -36.44 -41.49
CA ILE A 238 -24.47 -35.21 -42.21
C ILE A 238 -23.06 -34.79 -41.70
N LYS A 239 -22.09 -34.63 -42.63
CA LYS A 239 -20.78 -33.96 -42.47
C LYS A 239 -20.83 -32.64 -43.26
N PRO A 240 -20.06 -31.60 -42.88
CA PRO A 240 -18.77 -31.33 -43.57
C PRO A 240 -17.66 -30.84 -42.61
N LYS A 241 -16.46 -31.44 -42.61
CA LYS A 241 -15.25 -31.05 -43.38
C LYS A 241 -14.77 -29.60 -43.16
N TYR A 242 -13.80 -29.44 -42.27
CA TYR A 242 -12.86 -28.31 -42.23
C TYR A 242 -11.85 -28.42 -43.37
N SER A 243 -11.50 -27.28 -43.98
CA SER A 243 -10.32 -27.12 -44.83
C SER A 243 -9.53 -25.91 -44.34
N GLY A 244 -8.27 -26.15 -44.00
CA GLY A 244 -7.30 -25.12 -43.66
C GLY A 244 -6.65 -24.55 -44.93
N LEU A 245 -6.12 -23.33 -44.81
CA LEU A 245 -5.18 -22.78 -45.78
C LEU A 245 -3.96 -22.23 -45.04
N HIS A 246 -2.83 -22.77 -45.49
CA HIS A 246 -1.46 -22.46 -45.13
C HIS A 246 -1.02 -21.07 -45.60
N CYS A 247 -0.11 -20.45 -44.84
CA CYS A 247 0.78 -19.39 -45.31
C CYS A 247 1.81 -19.90 -46.33
N SER A 248 2.20 -19.04 -47.28
CA SER A 248 3.54 -19.02 -47.89
C SER A 248 3.88 -17.65 -48.52
N PRO A 249 5.17 -17.29 -48.65
CA PRO A 249 5.65 -15.92 -48.89
C PRO A 249 6.04 -15.65 -50.36
N LEU A 250 6.18 -14.38 -50.74
CA LEU A 250 6.93 -13.98 -51.93
C LEU A 250 7.60 -12.59 -51.78
N SER A 251 8.71 -12.45 -52.49
CA SER A 251 9.82 -11.53 -52.27
C SER A 251 9.92 -10.46 -53.38
N ARG A 252 10.58 -9.33 -53.02
CA ARG A 252 11.39 -8.39 -53.84
C ARG A 252 10.79 -7.45 -54.90
N GLY A 253 11.34 -6.23 -54.87
CA GLY A 253 11.43 -5.21 -55.94
C GLY A 253 10.87 -3.86 -55.47
N GLY A 254 11.56 -2.74 -55.31
CA GLY A 254 12.83 -2.27 -55.85
C GLY A 254 12.60 -1.03 -56.73
N LYS A 255 12.79 0.18 -56.15
CA LYS A 255 13.00 1.53 -56.75
C LYS A 255 12.04 2.04 -57.84
N ILE A 256 11.51 3.27 -57.68
CA ILE A 256 12.08 4.55 -58.15
C ILE A 256 11.80 5.58 -57.05
#